data_AF-A0A6A2X3N5-F1
#
_entry.id   AF-A0A6A2X3N5-F1
#
_cell.length_a   1.000
_cell.length_b   1.000
_cell.length_c   1.000
_cell.angle_alpha   90.00
_cell.angle_beta   90.00
_cell.angle_gamma   90.00
#
_symmetry.space_group_name_H-M   'P 1'
#
loop_
_entity.id
_entity.type
_entity.pdbx_description
1 polymer ?
#
loop_
_entity_poly.entity_id
_entity_poly.type
_entity_poly.pdbx_seq_one_letter_code
_entity_poly.pdbx_strand_id
1 'polypeptide(L)'
;MQISQNLFIFIFFFSSCIFVSTDGIQLILVNNCKETIWPGILVSAGHEAIRDGGFPLACSEQTTLELPERWSGRIWPRQGCCFDEKGKGSCQTGDCAGLLQCQGIGGKPPATLVEMTLGGSDVSFTLLRREFSRRIQRPGLNGPYRRRCRVRRRRMRG
;
A
#
# COMPACT_ATOMS: atom_id res chain seq x y z
N MET A 1 -6.65 52.11 19.69
CA MET A 1 -7.27 50.77 19.57
C MET A 1 -6.70 49.92 18.41
N GLN A 2 -5.78 50.41 17.56
CA GLN A 2 -5.14 49.58 16.51
C GLN A 2 -4.12 48.53 17.01
N ILE A 3 -3.40 48.79 18.10
CA ILE A 3 -2.32 47.91 18.59
C ILE A 3 -2.86 46.55 19.04
N SER A 4 -4.05 46.50 19.66
CA SER A 4 -4.68 45.25 20.10
C SER A 4 -5.20 44.40 18.94
N GLN A 5 -5.60 45.01 17.80
CA GLN A 5 -6.07 44.29 16.62
C GLN A 5 -4.93 43.57 15.88
N ASN A 6 -3.77 44.22 15.75
CA ASN A 6 -2.58 43.61 15.14
C ASN A 6 -2.04 42.45 15.99
N LEU A 7 -2.11 42.55 17.32
CA LEU A 7 -1.75 41.48 18.24
C LEU A 7 -2.67 40.25 18.06
N PHE A 8 -3.97 40.49 17.86
CA PHE A 8 -4.97 39.44 17.66
C PHE A 8 -4.78 38.70 16.33
N ILE A 9 -4.44 39.42 15.25
CA ILE A 9 -4.14 38.85 13.94
C ILE A 9 -2.85 38.00 13.99
N PHE A 10 -1.82 38.46 14.71
CA PHE A 10 -0.57 37.71 14.88
C PHE A 10 -0.77 36.39 15.64
N ILE A 11 -1.63 36.38 16.67
CA ILE A 11 -1.97 35.18 17.45
C ILE A 11 -2.74 34.17 16.59
N PHE A 12 -3.64 34.63 15.72
CA PHE A 12 -4.40 33.77 14.80
C PHE A 12 -3.50 33.11 13.73
N PHE A 13 -2.49 33.85 13.24
CA PHE A 13 -1.51 33.35 12.28
C PHE A 13 -0.55 32.34 12.91
N PHE A 14 -0.12 32.56 14.17
CA PHE A 14 0.70 31.61 14.93
C PHE A 14 -0.07 30.34 15.32
N SER A 15 -1.38 30.45 15.62
CA SER A 15 -2.22 29.32 16.00
C SER A 15 -2.54 28.38 14.83
N SER A 16 -2.33 28.81 13.58
CA SER A 16 -2.56 27.97 12.40
C SER A 16 -1.36 27.05 12.07
N CYS A 17 -0.24 27.19 12.78
CA CYS A 17 0.94 26.33 12.66
C CYS A 17 1.01 25.27 13.76
N ILE A 18 -0.12 24.64 14.11
CA ILE A 18 -0.07 23.36 14.82
C ILE A 18 0.29 22.31 13.77
N PHE A 19 1.58 22.15 13.49
CA PHE A 19 2.07 20.94 12.84
C PHE A 19 1.84 19.79 13.81
N VAL A 20 0.73 19.09 13.68
CA VAL A 20 0.53 17.80 14.34
C VAL A 20 1.50 16.84 13.65
N SER A 21 2.70 16.69 14.21
CA SER A 21 3.62 15.62 13.83
C SER A 21 3.04 14.31 14.36
N THR A 22 2.28 13.61 13.52
CA THR A 22 1.90 12.23 13.80
C THR A 22 3.11 11.34 13.56
N ASP A 23 3.45 10.48 14.52
CA ASP A 23 4.54 9.51 14.36
C ASP A 23 4.04 8.36 13.48
N GLY A 24 4.05 8.59 12.16
CA GLY A 24 3.53 7.67 11.14
C GLY A 24 4.60 6.69 10.66
N ILE A 25 4.20 5.46 10.33
CA ILE A 25 5.11 4.49 9.71
C ILE A 25 4.96 4.56 8.19
N GLN A 26 6.04 4.92 7.51
CA GLN A 26 6.11 4.89 6.05
C GLN A 26 6.42 3.50 5.51
N LEU A 27 5.54 2.98 4.66
CA LEU A 27 5.76 1.76 3.91
C LEU A 27 6.02 2.09 2.44
N ILE A 28 7.15 1.61 1.91
CA ILE A 28 7.53 1.83 0.51
C ILE A 28 7.23 0.57 -0.31
N LEU A 29 6.31 0.70 -1.26
CA LEU A 29 6.02 -0.34 -2.25
C LEU A 29 6.84 -0.06 -3.50
N VAL A 30 7.59 -1.06 -3.98
CA VAL A 30 8.43 -0.94 -5.17
C VAL A 30 8.05 -2.02 -6.17
N ASN A 31 7.59 -1.62 -7.35
CA ASN A 31 7.36 -2.54 -8.45
C ASN A 31 8.66 -2.78 -9.23
N ASN A 32 9.34 -3.89 -8.92
CA ASN A 32 10.51 -4.35 -9.68
C ASN A 32 10.16 -5.34 -10.80
N CYS A 33 8.86 -5.55 -11.04
CA CYS A 33 8.37 -6.37 -12.14
C CYS A 33 8.35 -5.53 -13.44
N LYS A 34 8.37 -6.20 -14.59
CA LYS A 34 8.48 -5.55 -15.93
C LYS A 34 7.13 -5.22 -16.56
N GLU A 35 6.11 -5.15 -15.71
CA GLU A 35 4.71 -4.93 -16.04
C GLU A 35 4.09 -4.11 -14.93
N THR A 36 2.97 -3.45 -15.21
CA THR A 36 2.16 -2.80 -14.19
C THR A 36 1.57 -3.86 -13.26
N ILE A 37 1.63 -3.60 -11.96
CA ILE A 37 0.93 -4.39 -10.96
C ILE A 37 -0.13 -3.52 -10.29
N TRP A 38 -1.12 -4.14 -9.69
CA TRP A 38 -2.14 -3.43 -8.93
C TRP A 38 -2.10 -3.91 -7.49
N PRO A 39 -1.36 -3.24 -6.59
CA PRO A 39 -1.41 -3.60 -5.17
C PRO A 39 -2.86 -3.61 -4.67
N GLY A 40 -3.21 -4.65 -3.93
CA GLY A 40 -4.41 -4.72 -3.12
C GLY A 40 -4.03 -4.54 -1.66
N ILE A 41 -4.81 -3.73 -0.93
CA ILE A 41 -4.60 -3.43 0.48
C ILE A 41 -5.91 -3.76 1.20
N LEU A 42 -5.80 -4.60 2.22
CA LEU A 42 -6.88 -4.90 3.13
C LEU A 42 -6.44 -4.52 4.53
N VAL A 43 -7.17 -3.60 5.12
CA VAL A 43 -6.91 -3.11 6.47
C VAL A 43 -7.73 -3.93 7.46
N SER A 44 -7.18 -4.24 8.63
CA SER A 44 -7.93 -4.84 9.73
C SER A 44 -8.98 -3.88 10.28
N ALA A 45 -10.05 -4.42 10.87
CA ALA A 45 -11.13 -3.60 11.44
C ALA A 45 -10.60 -2.51 12.40
N GLY A 46 -11.20 -1.32 12.33
CA GLY A 46 -10.86 -0.18 13.19
C GLY A 46 -9.86 0.82 12.61
N HIS A 47 -9.40 0.65 11.37
CA HIS A 47 -8.54 1.62 10.68
C HIS A 47 -9.13 2.00 9.32
N GLU A 48 -8.84 3.23 8.87
CA GLU A 48 -9.31 3.74 7.58
C GLU A 48 -8.66 3.02 6.39
N ALA A 49 -9.37 2.99 5.26
CA ALA A 49 -8.87 2.39 4.03
C ALA A 49 -7.70 3.22 3.47
N ILE A 50 -6.56 2.57 3.25
CA ILE A 50 -5.40 3.21 2.62
C ILE A 50 -5.53 3.10 1.11
N ARG A 51 -5.49 4.25 0.41
CA ARG A 51 -5.60 4.32 -1.06
C ARG A 51 -6.82 3.55 -1.59
N ASP A 52 -7.94 3.62 -0.86
CA ASP A 52 -9.20 2.93 -1.15
C ASP A 52 -9.06 1.40 -1.33
N GLY A 53 -7.97 0.82 -0.83
CA GLY A 53 -7.68 -0.60 -0.92
C GLY A 53 -7.02 -1.06 -2.23
N GLY A 54 -6.69 -0.16 -3.17
CA GLY A 54 -5.94 -0.56 -4.36
C GLY A 54 -5.71 0.54 -5.40
N PHE A 55 -4.60 0.41 -6.15
CA PHE A 55 -4.16 1.39 -7.15
C PHE A 55 -3.24 0.73 -8.19
N PRO A 56 -3.02 1.34 -9.37
CA PRO A 56 -2.00 0.88 -10.31
C PRO A 56 -0.60 1.31 -9.86
N LEU A 57 0.41 0.45 -10.05
CA LEU A 57 1.82 0.76 -9.83
C LEU A 57 2.62 0.29 -11.05
N ALA A 58 3.11 1.24 -11.85
CA ALA A 58 3.77 0.98 -13.11
C ALA A 58 5.12 0.26 -12.94
N CYS A 59 5.66 -0.26 -14.04
CA CYS A 59 6.97 -0.90 -14.06
C CYS A 59 8.05 0.04 -13.50
N SER A 60 8.89 -0.46 -12.60
CA SER A 60 9.98 0.30 -11.94
C SER A 60 9.50 1.49 -11.11
N GLU A 61 8.19 1.61 -10.85
CA GLU A 61 7.63 2.66 -10.01
C GLU A 61 7.70 2.27 -8.53
N GLN A 62 7.76 3.28 -7.67
CA GLN A 62 7.60 3.12 -6.24
C GLN A 62 6.62 4.13 -5.68
N THR A 63 5.94 3.75 -4.61
CA THR A 63 5.06 4.65 -3.86
C THR A 63 5.26 4.48 -2.36
N THR A 64 4.97 5.53 -1.61
CA THR A 64 5.01 5.54 -0.15
C THR A 64 3.58 5.59 0.37
N LEU A 65 3.30 4.71 1.34
CA LEU A 65 2.05 4.68 2.10
C LEU A 65 2.34 5.12 3.52
N GLU A 66 1.60 6.12 3.99
CA GLU A 66 1.57 6.50 5.39
C GLU A 66 0.62 5.54 6.12
N LEU A 67 1.15 4.79 7.08
CA LEU A 67 0.38 3.86 7.90
C LEU A 67 0.15 4.48 9.28
N PRO A 68 -1.08 4.41 9.82
CA PRO A 68 -1.35 4.86 11.18
C PRO A 68 -0.57 4.02 12.20
N GLU A 69 -0.38 4.56 13.39
CA GLU A 69 0.15 3.77 14.50
C GLU A 69 -0.71 2.53 14.73
N ARG A 70 -0.05 1.42 15.10
CA ARG A 70 -0.71 0.14 15.39
C ARG A 70 -1.50 -0.46 14.22
N TRP A 71 -1.22 -0.01 12.99
CA TRP A 71 -1.86 -0.54 11.79
C TRP A 71 -1.61 -2.04 11.65
N SER A 72 -2.66 -2.77 11.25
CA SER A 72 -2.54 -4.15 10.80
C SER A 72 -3.34 -4.36 9.53
N GLY A 73 -2.82 -5.22 8.65
CA GLY A 73 -3.47 -5.49 7.38
C GLY A 73 -2.69 -6.44 6.49
N ARG A 74 -3.24 -6.64 5.29
CA ARG A 74 -2.72 -7.49 4.23
C ARG A 74 -2.43 -6.66 3.00
N ILE A 75 -1.29 -6.93 2.38
CA ILE A 75 -0.91 -6.35 1.09
C ILE A 75 -0.55 -7.48 0.15
N TRP A 76 -1.06 -7.43 -1.08
CA TRP A 76 -0.74 -8.42 -2.11
C TRP A 76 -0.63 -7.77 -3.49
N PRO A 77 0.20 -8.28 -4.40
CA PRO A 77 0.24 -7.84 -5.78
C PRO A 77 -0.87 -8.52 -6.60
N ARG A 78 -1.52 -7.76 -7.48
CA ARG A 78 -2.37 -8.27 -8.56
C ARG A 78 -1.69 -8.08 -9.91
N GLN A 79 -1.83 -9.06 -10.80
CA GLN A 79 -1.21 -9.05 -12.13
C GLN A 79 -2.23 -9.33 -13.22
N GLY A 80 -1.94 -8.84 -14.43
CA GLY A 80 -2.78 -9.04 -15.61
C GLY A 80 -4.18 -8.46 -15.42
N CYS A 81 -4.29 -7.27 -14.83
CA CYS A 81 -5.59 -6.63 -14.61
C CYS A 81 -6.02 -5.79 -15.81
N CYS A 82 -7.33 -5.76 -16.06
CA CYS A 82 -7.96 -4.87 -17.01
C CYS A 82 -9.20 -4.27 -16.34
N PHE A 83 -9.26 -2.93 -16.25
CA PHE A 83 -10.35 -2.19 -15.62
C PHE A 83 -10.93 -1.17 -16.60
N ASP A 84 -12.23 -0.92 -16.48
CA ASP A 84 -12.92 0.17 -17.16
C ASP A 84 -12.71 1.53 -16.45
N GLU A 85 -13.26 2.61 -17.00
CA GLU A 85 -13.20 3.95 -16.43
C GLU A 85 -13.88 4.06 -15.05
N LYS A 86 -14.74 3.10 -14.69
CA LYS A 86 -15.41 3.02 -13.40
C LYS A 86 -14.64 2.16 -12.38
N GLY A 87 -13.44 1.68 -12.74
CA GLY A 87 -12.61 0.85 -11.89
C GLY A 87 -13.13 -0.58 -11.71
N LYS A 88 -13.98 -1.07 -12.62
CA LYS A 88 -14.50 -2.45 -12.63
C LYS A 88 -13.84 -3.27 -13.74
N GLY A 89 -13.60 -4.54 -13.48
CA GLY A 89 -12.83 -5.38 -14.39
C GLY A 89 -12.45 -6.72 -13.79
N SER A 90 -11.24 -7.20 -14.09
CA SER A 90 -10.73 -8.45 -13.51
C SER A 90 -9.20 -8.51 -13.56
N CYS A 91 -8.61 -9.29 -12.65
CA CYS A 91 -7.20 -9.64 -12.63
C CYS A 91 -6.97 -11.15 -12.79
N GLN A 92 -5.87 -11.55 -13.43
CA GLN A 92 -5.49 -12.96 -13.55
C GLN A 92 -5.10 -13.58 -12.20
N THR A 93 -4.45 -12.80 -11.34
CA THR A 93 -4.01 -13.25 -10.01
C THR A 93 -4.34 -12.20 -8.95
N GLY A 94 -4.69 -12.66 -7.75
CA GLY A 94 -4.98 -11.79 -6.60
C GLY A 94 -6.20 -10.89 -6.72
N ASP A 95 -7.11 -11.16 -7.66
CA ASP A 95 -8.32 -10.35 -7.89
C ASP A 95 -9.15 -10.13 -6.61
N CYS A 96 -9.73 -8.94 -6.45
CA CYS A 96 -10.60 -8.59 -5.33
C CYS A 96 -12.01 -8.22 -5.82
N ALA A 97 -12.72 -9.22 -6.34
CA ALA A 97 -14.06 -9.10 -6.91
C ALA A 97 -14.16 -8.16 -8.11
N GLY A 98 -13.11 -8.10 -8.92
CA GLY A 98 -13.06 -7.28 -10.13
C GLY A 98 -12.98 -5.78 -9.88
N LEU A 99 -12.63 -5.34 -8.67
CA LEU A 99 -12.53 -3.92 -8.32
C LEU A 99 -11.09 -3.44 -8.37
N LEU A 100 -10.84 -2.25 -8.94
CA LEU A 100 -9.56 -1.56 -8.83
C LEU A 100 -9.25 -1.23 -7.37
N GLN A 101 -10.24 -0.68 -6.67
CA GLN A 101 -10.20 -0.36 -5.24
C GLN A 101 -10.91 -1.48 -4.48
N CYS A 102 -10.18 -2.26 -3.68
CA CYS A 102 -10.71 -3.52 -3.16
C CYS A 102 -11.81 -3.35 -2.09
N GLN A 103 -12.08 -2.15 -1.57
CA GLN A 103 -13.21 -1.87 -0.65
C GLN A 103 -13.32 -2.87 0.54
N GLY A 104 -12.20 -3.30 1.10
CA GLY A 104 -12.18 -4.27 2.20
C GLY A 104 -12.31 -5.74 1.78
N ILE A 105 -12.34 -6.04 0.48
CA ILE A 105 -12.36 -7.40 -0.07
C ILE A 105 -10.92 -7.92 -0.19
N GLY A 106 -10.66 -9.09 0.39
CA GLY A 106 -9.37 -9.76 0.28
C GLY A 106 -9.13 -10.38 -1.11
N GLY A 107 -7.87 -10.44 -1.54
CA GLY A 107 -7.51 -11.05 -2.81
C GLY A 107 -7.83 -12.55 -2.89
N LYS A 108 -8.43 -12.97 -4.01
CA LYS A 108 -8.74 -14.36 -4.32
C LYS A 108 -7.45 -15.16 -4.57
N PRO A 109 -7.30 -16.35 -3.97
CA PRO A 109 -6.19 -17.25 -4.28
C PRO A 109 -6.18 -17.66 -5.77
N PRO A 110 -5.01 -17.80 -6.41
CA PRO A 110 -3.67 -17.67 -5.82
C PRO A 110 -3.20 -16.21 -5.72
N ALA A 111 -2.79 -15.79 -4.52
CA ALA A 111 -2.18 -14.50 -4.24
C ALA A 111 -1.07 -14.67 -3.18
N THR A 112 0.04 -13.95 -3.32
CA THR A 112 1.05 -13.87 -2.25
C THR A 112 0.67 -12.70 -1.35
N LEU A 113 0.15 -13.00 -0.15
CA LEU A 113 -0.22 -11.98 0.82
C LEU A 113 0.90 -11.81 1.85
N VAL A 114 1.23 -10.54 2.12
CA VAL A 114 2.04 -10.14 3.25
C VAL A 114 1.10 -9.60 4.31
N GLU A 115 1.04 -10.26 5.46
CA GLU A 115 0.45 -9.69 6.66
C GLU A 115 1.46 -8.81 7.36
N MET A 116 0.99 -7.65 7.79
CA MET A 116 1.76 -6.64 8.46
C MET A 116 1.05 -6.27 9.74
N THR A 117 1.81 -6.17 10.83
CA THR A 117 1.32 -5.67 12.11
C THR A 117 2.36 -4.71 12.67
N LEU A 118 1.93 -3.48 12.91
CA LEU A 118 2.71 -2.44 13.55
C LEU A 118 2.31 -2.41 15.02
N GLY A 119 3.26 -2.30 15.93
CA GLY A 119 3.01 -2.22 17.37
C GLY A 119 4.09 -1.37 18.03
N GLY A 120 3.77 -0.10 18.34
CA GLY A 120 4.76 0.84 18.88
C GLY A 120 5.96 0.99 17.94
N SER A 121 7.16 0.68 18.43
CA SER A 121 8.41 0.70 17.64
C SER A 121 8.67 -0.58 16.82
N ASP A 122 7.88 -1.64 17.03
CA ASP A 122 8.04 -2.94 16.39
C ASP A 122 7.13 -3.12 15.17
N VAL A 123 7.68 -3.78 14.15
CA VAL A 123 7.00 -4.08 12.89
C VAL A 123 7.22 -5.55 12.57
N SER A 124 6.14 -6.32 12.54
CA SER A 124 6.17 -7.74 12.17
C SER A 124 5.60 -7.95 10.77
N PHE A 125 6.28 -8.78 9.97
CA PHE A 125 5.85 -9.20 8.64
C PHE A 125 5.68 -10.71 8.62
N THR A 126 4.45 -11.18 8.35
CA THR A 126 4.15 -12.59 8.22
C THR A 126 3.77 -12.90 6.78
N LEU A 127 4.55 -13.76 6.12
CA LEU A 127 4.21 -14.25 4.78
C LEU A 127 3.14 -15.33 4.91
N LEU A 128 1.89 -15.00 4.59
CA LEU A 128 0.78 -15.91 4.75
C LEU A 128 0.75 -17.09 3.78
N ARG A 129 1.62 -17.12 2.76
CA ARG A 129 1.82 -18.28 1.88
C ARG A 129 3.19 -18.23 1.22
N ARG A 130 4.05 -19.22 1.48
CA ARG A 130 5.37 -19.40 0.83
C ARG A 130 5.29 -19.99 -0.59
N GLU A 131 4.13 -20.45 -1.05
CA GLU A 131 4.07 -21.45 -2.12
C GLU A 131 4.03 -20.92 -3.56
N PHE A 132 3.75 -19.64 -3.81
CA PHE A 132 3.46 -19.24 -5.20
C PHE A 132 4.68 -18.96 -6.07
N SER A 133 5.89 -18.78 -5.51
CA SER A 133 7.09 -18.69 -6.35
C SER A 133 7.35 -19.97 -7.16
N ARG A 134 6.76 -21.12 -6.80
CA ARG A 134 6.97 -22.38 -7.51
C ARG A 134 5.99 -22.64 -8.66
N ARG A 135 4.74 -22.16 -8.61
CA ARG A 135 3.76 -22.51 -9.66
C ARG A 135 3.89 -21.65 -10.93
N ILE A 136 4.54 -20.49 -10.83
CA ILE A 136 4.95 -19.75 -12.03
C ILE A 136 6.08 -20.52 -12.76
N GLN A 137 6.85 -21.38 -12.06
CA GLN A 137 7.84 -22.28 -12.65
C GLN A 137 7.14 -23.46 -13.39
N ARG A 138 6.31 -23.18 -14.41
CA ARG A 138 6.05 -24.22 -15.42
C ARG A 138 7.40 -24.51 -16.10
N PRO A 139 7.88 -25.76 -16.09
CA PRO A 139 9.10 -26.13 -16.81
C PRO A 139 8.75 -26.08 -18.31
N GLY A 140 9.41 -25.19 -19.05
CA GLY A 140 9.22 -25.10 -20.51
C GLY A 140 9.36 -23.73 -21.15
N LEU A 141 9.57 -22.64 -20.41
CA LEU A 141 9.88 -21.34 -21.02
C LEU A 141 11.31 -20.92 -20.65
N ASN A 142 12.25 -21.29 -21.51
CA ASN A 142 13.56 -20.63 -21.60
C ASN A 142 13.32 -19.16 -22.02
N GLY A 143 13.13 -18.28 -21.05
CA GLY A 143 12.94 -16.84 -21.29
C GLY A 143 13.58 -16.00 -20.18
N PRO A 144 14.25 -14.87 -20.50
CA PRO A 144 15.10 -14.13 -19.56
C PRO A 144 14.34 -13.22 -18.57
N TYR A 145 13.13 -13.59 -18.14
CA TYR A 145 12.16 -12.63 -17.63
C TYR A 145 11.43 -13.07 -16.34
N ARG A 146 12.13 -13.15 -15.19
CA ARG A 146 11.47 -13.03 -13.88
C ARG A 146 12.34 -12.34 -12.84
N ARG A 147 12.14 -11.03 -12.68
CA ARG A 147 12.53 -10.35 -11.44
C ARG A 147 11.36 -10.42 -10.46
N ARG A 148 11.67 -10.79 -9.23
CA ARG A 148 10.70 -10.97 -8.13
C ARG A 148 10.31 -9.58 -7.61
N CYS A 149 9.03 -9.24 -7.58
CA CYS A 149 8.54 -8.03 -6.92
C CYS A 149 8.98 -8.05 -5.42
N ARG A 150 9.53 -6.94 -4.91
CA ARG A 150 10.06 -6.82 -3.52
C ARG A 150 9.44 -5.60 -2.84
N VAL A 151 8.98 -5.78 -1.61
CA VAL A 151 8.63 -4.68 -0.69
C VAL A 151 9.89 -4.27 0.09
N ARG A 152 10.18 -2.97 0.20
CA ARG A 152 11.36 -2.45 0.95
C ARG A 152 10.92 -1.49 2.04
N ARG A 153 11.61 -1.48 3.18
CA ARG A 153 11.37 -0.55 4.30
C ARG A 153 12.40 0.59 4.27
N ARG A 154 11.97 1.81 4.62
CA ARG A 154 12.84 2.89 5.08
C ARG A 154 12.26 3.44 6.38
N ARG A 155 13.07 3.54 7.44
CA ARG A 155 12.70 4.15 8.73
C ARG A 155 13.24 5.58 8.72
N MET A 156 12.39 6.58 8.94
CA MET A 156 12.85 7.94 9.22
C MET A 156 13.38 7.96 10.66
N ARG A 157 14.59 8.50 10.85
CA ARG A 157 15.03 8.94 12.18
C ARG A 157 14.64 10.42 12.26
N GLY A 158 13.76 10.76 13.18
CA GLY A 158 13.65 12.13 13.68
C GLY A 158 14.83 12.44 14.57
#